data_AF-A0A2E7K1X4-F1
#
_entry.id   AF-A0A2E7K1X4-F1
#
_cell.length_a   1.000
_cell.length_b   1.000
_cell.length_c   1.000
_cell.angle_alpha   90.00
_cell.angle_beta   90.00
_cell.angle_gamma   90.00
#
_symmetry.space_group_name_H-M   'P 1'
#
loop_
_entity.id
_entity.type
_entity.pdbx_description
1 polymer ?
#
loop_
_entity_poly.entity_id
_entity_poly.type
_entity_poly.pdbx_seq_one_letter_code
_entity_poly.pdbx_strand_id
1 'polypeptide(L)'
;MTSVKGITIHSKEDYEGMRKAGRLSAEILDELTDMIEPGMTTLAIDEYVHKRITEAGAVPAPLGYRGFPKSCCTSVNHVVCHGIPDDKVLKDGDVVNVDVTSIVDGWHG
;
A
#
# COMPACT_ATOMS: atom_id res chain seq x y z
N MET A 1 -13.42 24.44 -1.04
CA MET A 1 -13.12 23.46 0.02
C MET A 1 -13.38 24.11 1.36
N THR A 2 -14.30 23.58 2.15
CA THR A 2 -14.56 24.07 3.50
C THR A 2 -13.59 23.33 4.42
N SER A 3 -12.78 24.05 5.20
CA SER A 3 -11.91 23.44 6.20
C SER A 3 -12.22 23.96 7.59
N VAL A 4 -12.18 23.07 8.58
CA VAL A 4 -12.28 23.45 10.00
C VAL A 4 -10.94 23.10 10.63
N LYS A 5 -10.21 24.11 11.11
CA LYS A 5 -8.86 23.94 11.69
C LYS A 5 -7.88 23.18 10.78
N GLY A 6 -7.98 23.38 9.46
CA GLY A 6 -7.11 22.71 8.47
C GLY A 6 -7.55 21.31 8.05
N ILE A 7 -8.65 20.78 8.61
CA ILE A 7 -9.23 19.50 8.19
C ILE A 7 -10.21 19.77 7.05
N THR A 8 -9.99 19.14 5.90
CA THR A 8 -10.89 19.21 4.75
C THR A 8 -12.22 18.53 5.07
N ILE A 9 -13.33 19.27 4.93
CA ILE A 9 -14.68 18.70 5.00
C ILE A 9 -15.10 18.30 3.59
N HIS A 10 -15.10 17.00 3.35
CA HIS A 10 -15.39 16.41 2.04
C HIS A 10 -16.89 16.39 1.72
N SER A 11 -17.22 16.51 0.44
CA SER A 11 -18.60 16.39 -0.04
C SER A 11 -19.02 14.91 -0.14
N LYS A 12 -20.30 14.67 -0.45
CA LYS A 12 -20.80 13.30 -0.69
C LYS A 12 -20.16 12.69 -1.94
N GLU A 13 -19.87 13.52 -2.94
CA GLU A 13 -19.26 13.12 -4.20
C GLU A 13 -17.78 12.74 -4.01
N ASP A 14 -17.05 13.45 -3.14
CA ASP A 14 -15.66 13.11 -2.77
C ASP A 14 -15.55 11.68 -2.20
N TYR A 15 -16.55 11.25 -1.43
CA TYR A 15 -16.56 9.91 -0.82
C TYR A 15 -16.53 8.78 -1.84
N GLU A 16 -17.08 8.97 -3.04
CA GLU A 16 -17.03 7.94 -4.08
C GLU A 16 -15.59 7.70 -4.54
N GLY A 17 -14.78 8.76 -4.65
CA GLY A 17 -13.36 8.65 -4.97
C GLY A 17 -12.57 7.96 -3.85
N MET A 18 -12.78 8.37 -2.61
CA MET A 18 -12.16 7.75 -1.43
C MET A 18 -12.50 6.26 -1.31
N ARG A 19 -13.76 5.89 -1.55
CA ARG A 19 -14.21 4.49 -1.51
C ARG A 19 -13.55 3.63 -2.57
N LYS A 20 -13.33 4.16 -3.77
CA LYS A 20 -12.63 3.44 -4.84
C LYS A 20 -11.16 3.19 -4.47
N ALA A 21 -10.45 4.23 -4.03
CA ALA A 21 -9.05 4.12 -3.63
C ALA A 21 -8.87 3.15 -2.44
N GLY A 22 -9.64 3.35 -1.37
CA GLY A 22 -9.56 2.50 -0.18
C GLY A 22 -9.98 1.05 -0.46
N ARG A 23 -10.94 0.83 -1.36
CA ARG A 23 -11.32 -0.52 -1.78
C ARG A 23 -10.18 -1.24 -2.49
N LEU A 24 -9.51 -0.58 -3.45
CA LEU A 24 -8.40 -1.20 -4.16
C LEU A 24 -7.26 -1.59 -3.21
N SER A 25 -6.88 -0.70 -2.29
CA SER A 25 -5.83 -1.01 -1.31
C SER A 25 -6.23 -2.14 -0.36
N ALA A 26 -7.50 -2.18 0.08
CA ALA A 26 -8.01 -3.26 0.91
C ALA A 26 -8.05 -4.61 0.17
N GLU A 27 -8.53 -4.64 -1.08
CA GLU A 27 -8.55 -5.86 -1.90
C GLU A 27 -7.14 -6.44 -2.09
N ILE A 28 -6.13 -5.57 -2.32
CA ILE A 28 -4.74 -6.00 -2.43
C ILE A 28 -4.22 -6.56 -1.09
N LEU A 29 -4.53 -5.92 0.04
CA LEU A 29 -4.13 -6.42 1.37
C LEU A 29 -4.77 -7.77 1.70
N ASP A 30 -6.03 -7.99 1.30
CA ASP A 30 -6.70 -9.28 1.44
C ASP A 30 -6.02 -10.34 0.56
N GLU A 31 -5.72 -10.03 -0.71
CA GLU A 31 -4.97 -10.92 -1.63
C GLU A 31 -3.59 -11.31 -1.05
N LEU A 32 -2.88 -10.36 -0.43
CA LEU A 32 -1.58 -10.60 0.18
C LEU A 32 -1.64 -11.56 1.37
N THR A 33 -2.77 -11.57 2.11
CA THR A 33 -2.95 -12.43 3.28
C THR A 33 -2.87 -13.91 2.91
N ASP A 34 -3.40 -14.28 1.75
CA ASP A 34 -3.36 -15.67 1.25
C ASP A 34 -2.05 -16.00 0.52
N MET A 35 -1.32 -14.99 0.04
CA MET A 35 -0.10 -15.17 -0.75
C MET A 35 1.16 -15.29 0.11
N ILE A 36 1.27 -14.53 1.20
CA ILE A 36 2.52 -14.39 1.96
C ILE A 36 2.85 -15.68 2.72
N GLU A 37 3.98 -16.28 2.40
CA GLU A 37 4.48 -17.49 3.05
C GLU A 37 6.00 -17.46 3.29
N PRO A 38 6.53 -18.29 4.22
CA PRO A 38 7.97 -18.45 4.39
C PRO A 38 8.67 -18.81 3.08
N GLY A 39 9.82 -18.18 2.81
CA GLY A 39 10.56 -18.35 1.57
C GLY A 39 10.34 -17.25 0.53
N MET A 40 9.30 -16.41 0.68
CA MET A 40 9.11 -15.24 -0.18
C MET A 40 10.07 -14.10 0.20
N THR A 41 10.53 -13.33 -0.80
CA THR A 41 11.23 -12.08 -0.53
C THR A 41 10.23 -10.94 -0.31
N THR A 42 10.61 -9.94 0.47
CA THR A 42 9.80 -8.72 0.58
C THR A 42 9.66 -7.98 -0.75
N LEU A 43 10.67 -8.08 -1.64
CA LEU A 43 10.59 -7.60 -3.02
C LEU A 43 9.50 -8.30 -3.83
N ALA A 44 9.28 -9.61 -3.68
CA ALA A 44 8.20 -10.31 -4.39
C ALA A 44 6.81 -9.78 -3.98
N ILE A 45 6.65 -9.41 -2.70
CA ILE A 45 5.43 -8.76 -2.21
C ILE A 45 5.24 -7.39 -2.88
N ASP A 46 6.29 -6.57 -2.95
CA ASP A 46 6.27 -5.26 -3.62
C ASP A 46 5.94 -5.37 -5.12
N GLU A 47 6.54 -6.33 -5.83
CA GLU A 47 6.29 -6.58 -7.25
C GLU A 47 4.83 -6.96 -7.49
N TYR A 48 4.24 -7.77 -6.61
CA TYR A 48 2.82 -8.09 -6.65
C TYR A 48 1.96 -6.85 -6.45
N VAL A 49 2.20 -6.07 -5.38
CA VAL A 49 1.45 -4.83 -5.11
C VAL A 49 1.55 -3.86 -6.28
N HIS A 50 2.75 -3.65 -6.81
CA HIS A 50 2.99 -2.79 -7.98
C HIS A 50 2.14 -3.24 -9.17
N LYS A 51 2.19 -4.54 -9.49
CA LYS A 51 1.43 -5.11 -10.60
C LYS A 51 -0.08 -4.92 -10.39
N ARG A 52 -0.60 -5.23 -9.20
CA ARG A 52 -2.04 -5.14 -8.93
C ARG A 52 -2.57 -3.71 -9.03
N ILE A 53 -1.85 -2.74 -8.47
CA ILE A 53 -2.20 -1.32 -8.56
C ILE A 53 -2.18 -0.85 -10.02
N THR A 54 -1.14 -1.20 -10.78
CA THR A 54 -1.01 -0.76 -12.18
C THR A 54 -2.01 -1.44 -13.12
N GLU A 55 -2.34 -2.71 -12.91
CA GLU A 55 -3.41 -3.42 -13.64
C GLU A 55 -4.79 -2.82 -13.40
N ALA A 56 -5.03 -2.26 -12.20
CA ALA A 56 -6.24 -1.51 -11.89
C ALA A 56 -6.25 -0.08 -12.48
N GLY A 57 -5.20 0.32 -13.21
CA GLY A 57 -5.07 1.67 -13.77
C GLY A 57 -4.74 2.74 -12.73
N ALA A 58 -4.31 2.34 -11.54
CA ALA A 58 -3.99 3.22 -10.42
C ALA A 58 -2.46 3.44 -10.29
N VAL A 59 -2.06 4.31 -9.35
CA VAL A 59 -0.64 4.62 -9.10
C VAL A 59 -0.24 4.20 -7.69
N PRO A 60 0.91 3.52 -7.50
CA PRO A 60 1.41 3.19 -6.16
C PRO A 60 1.92 4.46 -5.47
N ALA A 61 1.23 4.92 -4.42
CA ALA A 61 1.53 6.21 -3.80
C ALA A 61 2.92 6.30 -3.16
N PRO A 62 3.47 5.24 -2.52
CA PRO A 62 4.82 5.29 -1.95
C PRO A 62 5.91 5.47 -3.00
N LEU A 63 5.69 5.04 -4.25
CA LEU A 63 6.73 5.02 -5.27
C LEU A 63 7.15 6.44 -5.67
N GLY A 64 8.40 6.78 -5.37
CA GLY A 64 8.97 8.11 -5.58
C GLY A 64 8.60 9.15 -4.52
N TYR A 65 7.72 8.81 -3.56
CA TYR A 65 7.31 9.74 -2.52
C TYR A 65 8.50 10.12 -1.64
N ARG A 66 8.95 11.38 -1.76
CA ARG A 66 10.17 11.88 -1.08
C ARG A 66 11.40 10.99 -1.32
N GLY A 67 11.48 10.35 -2.50
CA GLY A 67 12.56 9.44 -2.86
C GLY A 67 12.42 8.00 -2.36
N PHE A 68 11.28 7.62 -1.77
CA PHE A 68 11.01 6.24 -1.39
C PHE A 68 11.00 5.35 -2.66
N PRO A 69 11.75 4.24 -2.72
CA PRO A 69 12.09 3.60 -4.00
C PRO A 69 11.14 2.46 -4.41
N LYS A 70 10.12 2.15 -3.61
CA LYS A 70 9.26 0.96 -3.77
C LYS A 70 7.78 1.32 -3.74
N SER A 71 6.94 0.38 -4.14
CA SER A 71 5.49 0.56 -4.33
C SER A 71 4.69 0.32 -3.05
N CYS A 72 5.21 -0.45 -2.11
CA CYS A 72 4.66 -0.62 -0.76
C CYS A 72 5.75 -0.59 0.31
N CYS A 73 5.37 -0.58 1.58
CA CYS A 73 6.30 -0.82 2.68
C CYS A 73 6.18 -2.27 3.17
N THR A 74 7.29 -2.89 3.56
CA THR A 74 7.31 -4.21 4.23
C THR A 74 8.17 -4.13 5.49
N SER A 75 7.53 -4.34 6.65
CA SER A 75 8.13 -4.08 7.96
C SER A 75 8.16 -5.36 8.78
N VAL A 76 9.31 -6.06 8.73
CA VAL A 76 9.51 -7.37 9.36
C VAL A 76 10.06 -7.22 10.78
N ASN A 77 9.39 -7.86 11.74
CA ASN A 77 9.78 -7.97 13.16
C ASN A 77 10.02 -6.62 13.86
N HIS A 78 11.28 -6.21 14.03
CA HIS A 78 11.66 -4.99 14.76
C HIS A 78 11.52 -3.72 13.92
N VAL A 79 11.25 -3.84 12.61
CA VAL A 79 11.00 -2.69 11.75
C VAL A 79 9.60 -2.17 12.06
N VAL A 80 9.52 -0.95 12.60
CA VAL A 80 8.26 -0.37 13.07
C VAL A 80 7.32 0.00 11.92
N CYS A 81 7.84 0.70 10.91
CA CYS A 81 7.10 1.12 9.72
C CYS A 81 8.10 1.49 8.61
N HIS A 82 7.60 1.72 7.39
CA HIS A 82 8.39 2.18 6.24
C HIS A 82 9.62 1.32 5.91
N GLY A 83 9.56 0.01 6.17
CA GLY A 83 10.60 -0.89 5.68
C GLY A 83 10.57 -0.93 4.16
N ILE A 84 11.75 -0.85 3.54
CA ILE A 84 11.91 -0.85 2.08
C ILE A 84 11.99 -2.31 1.61
N PRO A 85 11.07 -2.77 0.74
CA PRO A 85 11.18 -4.07 0.11
C PRO A 85 12.53 -4.32 -0.57
N ASP A 86 13.14 -5.46 -0.27
CA ASP A 86 14.45 -5.90 -0.74
C ASP A 86 14.53 -7.44 -0.92
N ASP A 87 15.74 -7.98 -1.06
CA ASP A 87 15.99 -9.42 -1.21
C ASP A 87 15.84 -10.23 0.09
N LYS A 88 15.38 -9.60 1.19
CA LYS A 88 15.12 -10.30 2.45
C LYS A 88 14.02 -11.34 2.29
N VAL A 89 14.40 -12.60 2.54
CA VAL A 89 13.52 -13.75 2.58
C VAL A 89 12.82 -13.86 3.95
N LEU A 90 11.49 -13.97 3.93
CA LEU A 90 10.65 -14.22 5.10
C LEU A 90 10.89 -15.64 5.63
N LYS A 91 10.91 -15.77 6.96
CA LYS A 91 11.12 -17.04 7.67
C LYS A 91 9.86 -17.44 8.42
N ASP A 92 9.73 -18.73 8.66
CA ASP A 92 8.70 -19.23 9.58
C ASP A 92 8.87 -18.58 10.97
N GLY A 93 7.76 -18.07 11.51
CA GLY A 93 7.73 -17.30 12.76
C GLY A 93 8.01 -15.80 12.63
N ASP A 94 8.37 -15.28 11.45
CA ASP A 94 8.42 -13.83 11.23
C ASP A 94 7.01 -13.22 11.29
N VAL A 95 6.92 -12.01 11.83
CA VAL A 95 5.75 -11.14 11.64
C VAL A 95 6.11 -10.03 10.66
N VAL A 96 5.25 -9.79 9.69
CA VAL A 96 5.45 -8.77 8.67
C VAL A 96 4.21 -7.87 8.57
N ASN A 97 4.43 -6.57 8.69
CA ASN A 97 3.45 -5.57 8.28
C ASN A 97 3.66 -5.23 6.81
N VAL A 98 2.58 -5.11 6.05
CA VAL A 98 2.59 -4.55 4.70
C VAL A 98 1.70 -3.31 4.70
N ASP A 99 2.24 -2.20 4.20
CA ASP A 99 1.52 -0.94 4.04
C ASP A 99 1.35 -0.63 2.56
N VAL A 100 0.10 -0.63 2.11
CA VAL A 100 -0.31 -0.43 0.72
C VAL A 100 -1.08 0.88 0.64
N THR A 101 -0.69 1.74 -0.29
CA THR A 101 -1.45 2.95 -0.61
C THR A 101 -1.56 3.12 -2.11
N SER A 102 -2.79 3.21 -2.61
CA SER A 102 -3.08 3.41 -4.04
C SER A 102 -3.62 4.82 -4.29
N ILE A 103 -3.30 5.39 -5.45
CA ILE A 103 -3.90 6.63 -5.94
C ILE A 103 -4.85 6.28 -7.09
N VAL A 104 -6.14 6.52 -6.87
CA VAL A 104 -7.22 6.30 -7.85
C VAL A 104 -7.95 7.63 -8.09
N ASP A 105 -7.96 8.11 -9.34
CA ASP A 105 -8.60 9.38 -9.71
C ASP A 105 -8.20 10.57 -8.80
N GLY A 106 -6.95 10.58 -8.32
CA GLY A 106 -6.41 11.61 -7.41
C GLY A 106 -6.67 11.39 -5.92
N TRP A 107 -7.41 10.35 -5.54
CA TRP A 107 -7.67 9.97 -4.15
C TRP A 107 -6.70 8.91 -3.66
N HIS A 108 -6.19 9.09 -2.44
CA HIS A 108 -5.36 8.09 -1.78
C HIS A 108 -6.26 7.18 -0.93
N GLY A 109 -5.92 5.89 -0.87
CA GLY A 109 -6.59 4.93 -0.02
C GLY A 109 -5.72 3.73 0.27
#